data_AF-A0A7J2R7E3-F1
#
_entry.id   AF-A0A7J2R7E3-F1
#
_cell.length_a   1.000
_cell.length_b   1.000
_cell.length_c   1.000
_cell.angle_alpha   90.00
_cell.angle_beta   90.00
_cell.angle_gamma   90.00
#
_symmetry.space_group_name_H-M   'P 1'
#
loop_
_entity.id
_entity.type
_entity.pdbx_description
1 polymer ?
#
loop_
_entity_poly.entity_id
_entity_poly.type
_entity_poly.pdbx_seq_one_letter_code
_entity_poly.pdbx_strand_id
1 'polypeptide(L)'
;MSKHKTEQAVVYRIYTEDKGNNNVIEKIVCKQFYGGFTVIYTDGVFKGEKENSLIVEIIGKVDDKHKVLTIAGDIKNKNNQESVLVTTATVSINEIN
;
A
#
# COMPACT_ATOMS: atom_id res chain seq x y z
N MET A 1 10.93 31.31 10.73
CA MET A 1 9.65 30.93 10.08
C MET A 1 9.83 29.54 9.51
N SER A 2 9.18 28.52 10.08
CA SER A 2 9.15 27.19 9.45
C SER A 2 8.41 27.32 8.12
N LYS A 3 9.07 26.94 7.02
CA LYS A 3 8.46 26.96 5.68
C LYS A 3 7.72 25.63 5.52
N HIS A 4 6.41 25.65 5.71
CA HIS A 4 5.57 24.52 5.37
C HIS A 4 5.52 24.37 3.84
N LYS A 5 5.99 23.23 3.32
CA LYS A 5 5.78 22.86 1.92
C LYS A 5 4.53 21.99 1.87
N THR A 6 3.47 22.51 1.26
CA THR A 6 2.27 21.73 0.94
C THR A 6 2.40 21.18 -0.48
N GLU A 7 2.29 19.87 -0.64
CA GLU A 7 2.35 19.18 -1.94
C GLU A 7 1.12 18.30 -2.14
N GLN A 8 0.55 18.30 -3.34
CA GLN A 8 -0.53 17.37 -3.70
C GLN A 8 0.06 15.99 -3.99
N ALA A 9 -0.56 14.95 -3.45
CA ALA A 9 -0.16 13.57 -3.61
C ALA A 9 -1.37 12.64 -3.65
N VAL A 10 -1.09 11.35 -3.86
CA VAL A 10 -2.09 10.28 -3.80
C VAL A 10 -1.66 9.26 -2.76
N VAL A 11 -2.55 8.93 -1.84
CA VAL A 11 -2.41 7.76 -0.97
C VAL A 11 -3.01 6.57 -1.71
N TYR A 12 -2.21 5.55 -1.89
CA TYR A 12 -2.62 4.23 -2.35
C TYR A 12 -2.61 3.26 -1.19
N ARG A 13 -3.64 2.44 -1.06
CA ARG A 13 -3.68 1.33 -0.09
C ARG A 13 -3.97 0.03 -0.81
N ILE A 14 -3.10 -0.95 -0.62
CA ILE A 14 -3.28 -2.32 -1.07
C ILE A 14 -3.70 -3.15 0.14
N TYR A 15 -4.91 -3.69 0.12
CA TYR A 15 -5.44 -4.59 1.14
C TYR A 15 -5.27 -6.04 0.67
N THR A 16 -4.63 -6.84 1.51
CA THR A 16 -4.28 -8.25 1.23
C THR A 16 -4.38 -9.07 2.53
N GLU A 17 -4.39 -10.39 2.42
CA GLU A 17 -4.34 -11.27 3.59
C GLU A 17 -2.90 -11.35 4.10
N ASP A 18 -2.73 -11.44 5.42
CA ASP A 18 -1.46 -11.80 6.02
C ASP A 18 -1.31 -13.33 6.05
N LYS A 19 -0.60 -13.86 5.06
CA LYS A 19 -0.24 -15.29 4.96
C LYS A 19 1.14 -15.62 5.56
N GLY A 20 1.72 -14.71 6.36
CA GLY A 20 3.08 -14.87 6.91
C GLY A 20 4.20 -14.60 5.89
N ASN A 21 3.90 -13.90 4.78
CA ASN A 21 4.83 -13.58 3.70
C ASN A 21 5.44 -12.17 3.81
N ASN A 22 5.43 -11.56 4.99
CA ASN A 22 5.66 -10.13 5.21
C ASN A 22 7.00 -9.64 4.62
N ASN A 23 8.10 -10.34 4.92
CA ASN A 23 9.43 -10.03 4.36
C ASN A 23 9.48 -10.08 2.83
N VAL A 24 8.65 -10.90 2.19
CA VAL A 24 8.58 -11.00 0.72
C VAL A 24 7.73 -9.88 0.15
N ILE A 25 6.62 -9.54 0.80
CA ILE A 25 5.77 -8.41 0.43
C ILE A 25 6.57 -7.12 0.48
N GLU A 26 7.31 -6.86 1.56
CA GLU A 26 8.19 -5.70 1.69
C GLU A 26 9.21 -5.63 0.53
N LYS A 27 9.82 -6.77 0.16
CA LYS A 27 10.74 -6.84 -0.98
C LYS A 27 10.05 -6.56 -2.32
N ILE A 28 8.81 -7.00 -2.51
CA ILE A 28 8.02 -6.69 -3.73
C ILE A 28 7.81 -5.17 -3.82
N VAL A 29 7.40 -4.54 -2.71
CA VAL A 29 7.16 -3.08 -2.68
C VAL A 29 8.46 -2.32 -2.92
N CYS A 30 9.55 -2.64 -2.19
CA CYS A 30 10.86 -1.99 -2.34
C CYS A 30 11.42 -2.06 -3.76
N LYS A 31 11.16 -3.13 -4.52
CA LYS A 31 11.64 -3.26 -5.91
C LYS A 31 11.00 -2.24 -6.85
N GLN A 32 9.74 -1.86 -6.59
CA GLN A 32 8.94 -1.04 -7.48
C GLN A 32 8.76 0.40 -6.97
N PHE A 33 8.91 0.62 -5.65
CA PHE A 33 8.67 1.91 -5.00
C PHE A 33 9.70 2.22 -3.91
N TYR A 34 10.65 3.10 -4.23
CA TYR A 34 11.69 3.55 -3.30
C TYR A 34 11.29 4.78 -2.47
N GLY A 35 10.12 5.38 -2.73
CA GLY A 35 9.65 6.60 -2.05
C GLY A 35 9.17 6.40 -0.61
N GLY A 36 9.31 5.19 -0.07
CA GLY A 36 8.80 4.80 1.23
C GLY A 36 7.37 4.25 1.16
N PHE A 37 7.03 3.43 2.14
CA PHE A 37 5.71 2.85 2.32
C PHE A 37 5.54 2.48 3.80
N THR A 38 4.30 2.26 4.21
CA THR A 38 3.97 1.76 5.55
C THR A 38 3.24 0.44 5.42
N VAL A 39 3.60 -0.55 6.24
CA VAL A 39 2.88 -1.81 6.37
C VAL A 39 2.08 -1.76 7.66
N ILE A 40 0.77 -2.00 7.56
CA ILE A 40 -0.15 -2.01 8.70
C ILE A 40 -0.70 -3.43 8.83
N TYR A 41 -0.39 -4.05 9.97
CA TYR A 41 -0.94 -5.36 10.35
C TYR A 41 -2.26 -5.16 11.09
N THR A 42 -3.32 -5.83 10.65
CA THR A 42 -4.67 -5.68 11.19
C THR A 42 -5.47 -6.96 11.02
N ASP A 43 -6.66 -7.02 11.63
CA ASP A 43 -7.69 -7.99 11.27
C ASP A 43 -8.61 -7.39 10.20
N GLY A 44 -9.23 -8.26 9.40
CA GLY A 44 -10.26 -7.92 8.42
C GLY A 44 -11.41 -8.91 8.40
N VAL A 45 -12.51 -8.53 7.76
CA VAL A 45 -13.60 -9.43 7.40
C VAL A 45 -13.89 -9.26 5.92
N PHE A 46 -13.64 -10.30 5.13
CA PHE A 46 -13.89 -10.29 3.69
C PHE A 46 -14.89 -11.38 3.31
N LYS A 47 -15.98 -11.00 2.63
CA LYS A 47 -17.10 -11.89 2.27
C LYS A 47 -17.67 -12.71 3.46
N GLY A 48 -17.60 -12.16 4.67
CA GLY A 48 -18.12 -12.79 5.90
C GLY A 48 -17.09 -13.61 6.68
N GLU A 49 -15.90 -13.84 6.14
CA GLU A 49 -14.83 -14.60 6.79
C GLU A 49 -13.86 -13.65 7.51
N LYS A 50 -13.53 -13.96 8.76
CA LYS A 50 -12.50 -13.22 9.52
C LYS A 50 -11.12 -13.71 9.09
N GLU A 51 -10.21 -12.77 8.84
CA GLU A 51 -8.85 -13.06 8.40
C GLU A 51 -7.82 -12.10 9.03
N ASN A 52 -6.59 -12.57 9.16
CA ASN A 52 -5.45 -11.67 9.37
C ASN A 52 -5.20 -10.91 8.07
N SER A 53 -5.07 -9.60 8.14
CA SER A 53 -4.93 -8.72 6.99
C SER A 53 -3.66 -7.87 7.08
N LEU A 54 -3.20 -7.46 5.92
CA LEU A 54 -2.08 -6.57 5.75
C LEU A 54 -2.49 -5.44 4.79
N ILE A 55 -2.17 -4.20 5.17
CA ILE A 55 -2.36 -3.02 4.33
C ILE A 55 -0.98 -2.46 3.99
N VAL A 56 -0.68 -2.36 2.70
CA VAL A 56 0.47 -1.59 2.21
C VAL A 56 -0.03 -0.20 1.83
N GLU A 57 0.40 0.82 2.57
CA GLU A 57 0.11 2.23 2.29
C GLU A 57 1.30 2.90 1.61
N ILE A 58 1.05 3.50 0.45
CA ILE A 58 2.04 4.19 -0.38
C ILE A 58 1.56 5.61 -0.61
N ILE A 59 2.38 6.60 -0.27
CA ILE A 59 2.13 8.00 -0.60
C ILE A 59 3.00 8.35 -1.81
N GLY A 60 2.37 8.62 -2.96
CA GLY A 60 3.07 8.83 -4.22
C GLY A 60 2.36 9.81 -5.15
N LYS A 61 2.73 9.80 -6.43
CA LYS A 61 2.13 10.65 -7.46
C LYS A 61 0.99 9.92 -8.16
N VAL A 62 0.16 10.67 -8.90
CA VAL A 62 -0.90 10.10 -9.75
C VAL A 62 -0.32 9.08 -10.75
N ASP A 63 0.86 9.36 -11.30
CA ASP A 63 1.51 8.50 -12.29
C ASP A 63 2.05 7.18 -11.70
N ASP A 64 2.14 7.05 -10.38
CA ASP A 64 2.59 5.82 -9.73
C ASP A 64 1.49 4.73 -9.70
N LYS A 65 0.25 5.04 -10.12
CA LYS A 65 -0.88 4.10 -10.14
C LYS A 65 -0.54 2.76 -10.79
N HIS A 66 0.14 2.76 -11.93
CA HIS A 66 0.50 1.53 -12.62
C HIS A 66 1.47 0.66 -11.80
N LYS A 67 2.46 1.27 -11.15
CA LYS A 67 3.39 0.54 -10.26
C LYS A 67 2.67 -0.08 -9.09
N VAL A 68 1.74 0.67 -8.47
CA VAL A 68 0.92 0.17 -7.36
C VAL A 68 0.07 -1.03 -7.78
N LEU A 69 -0.55 -0.97 -8.96
CA LEU A 69 -1.33 -2.10 -9.48
C LEU A 69 -0.44 -3.32 -9.78
N THR A 70 0.78 -3.12 -10.28
CA THR A 70 1.76 -4.21 -10.44
C THR A 70 2.13 -4.83 -9.10
N ILE A 71 2.46 -4.02 -8.10
CA ILE A 71 2.75 -4.48 -6.73
C ILE A 71 1.57 -5.31 -6.19
N ALA A 72 0.34 -4.81 -6.34
CA ALA A 72 -0.86 -5.53 -5.90
C ALA A 72 -1.03 -6.89 -6.59
N GLY A 73 -0.77 -6.95 -7.91
CA GLY A 73 -0.78 -8.21 -8.66
C GLY A 73 0.29 -9.20 -8.17
N ASP A 74 1.49 -8.72 -7.91
CA ASP A 74 2.59 -9.54 -7.39
C ASP A 74 2.29 -10.08 -5.99
N ILE A 75 1.71 -9.26 -5.11
CA ILE A 75 1.26 -9.66 -3.78
C ILE A 75 0.14 -10.71 -3.88
N LYS A 76 -0.87 -10.48 -4.72
CA LYS A 76 -1.96 -11.44 -4.97
C LYS A 76 -1.41 -12.80 -5.36
N ASN A 77 -0.50 -12.83 -6.34
CA ASN A 77 0.13 -14.06 -6.82
C ASN A 77 0.96 -14.71 -5.71
N LYS A 78 1.73 -13.92 -4.95
CA LYS A 78 2.57 -14.43 -3.86
C LYS A 78 1.76 -15.08 -2.74
N ASN A 79 0.61 -14.51 -2.42
CA ASN A 79 -0.30 -15.03 -1.39
C ASN A 79 -1.31 -16.07 -1.93
N ASN A 80 -1.29 -16.34 -3.23
CA ASN A 80 -2.21 -17.24 -3.91
C ASN A 80 -3.69 -16.91 -3.62
N GLN A 81 -4.02 -15.61 -3.55
CA GLN A 81 -5.35 -15.11 -3.24
C GLN A 81 -6.20 -14.91 -4.50
N GLU A 82 -7.52 -15.05 -4.38
CA GLU A 82 -8.45 -14.73 -5.48
C GLU A 82 -8.40 -13.24 -5.85
N SER A 83 -8.26 -12.36 -4.85
CA SER A 83 -8.33 -10.92 -5.03
C SER A 83 -7.52 -10.17 -3.97
N VAL A 84 -7.07 -8.98 -4.36
CA VAL A 84 -6.59 -7.92 -3.47
C VAL A 84 -7.34 -6.64 -3.83
N LEU A 85 -7.52 -5.74 -2.88
CA LEU A 85 -8.19 -4.46 -3.13
C LEU A 85 -7.15 -3.34 -3.18
N VAL A 86 -7.29 -2.44 -4.14
CA VAL A 86 -6.49 -1.21 -4.21
C VAL A 86 -7.43 -0.01 -4.11
N THR A 87 -7.19 0.87 -3.15
CA THR A 87 -7.92 2.12 -3.01
C THR A 87 -6.97 3.30 -3.19
N THR A 88 -7.53 4.45 -3.59
CA THR A 88 -6.76 5.68 -3.85
C THR A 88 -7.48 6.89 -3.29
N ALA A 89 -6.75 7.81 -2.68
CA ALA A 89 -7.27 9.11 -2.24
C ALA A 89 -6.27 10.23 -2.59
N THR A 90 -6.74 11.34 -3.15
CA THR A 90 -5.91 12.54 -3.32
C THR A 90 -5.79 13.24 -1.97
N VAL A 91 -4.57 13.63 -1.60
CA VAL A 91 -4.26 14.25 -0.31
C VAL A 91 -3.29 15.41 -0.50
N SER A 92 -3.25 16.30 0.49
CA SER A 92 -2.19 17.31 0.61
C SER A 92 -1.23 16.89 1.72
N ILE A 93 0.05 16.76 1.39
CA ILE A 93 1.12 16.47 2.34
C ILE A 93 1.64 17.78 2.89
N ASN A 94 1.72 17.89 4.22
CA ASN A 94 2.39 18.99 4.90
C ASN A 94 3.57 18.41 5.67
N GLU A 95 4.78 18.63 5.15
CA GLU A 95 6.01 18.17 5.80
C GLU A 95 6.38 19.15 6.93
N ILE A 96 6.68 18.62 8.11
CA ILE A 96 7.11 19.38 9.29
C ILE A 96 8.56 19.02 9.56
N ASN A 97 9.44 20.02 9.45
CA ASN A 97 10.87 19.94 9.78
C ASN A 97 11.17 20.68 11.07
#